data_AF-A0A7S2F8R6-F1
#
_entry.id   AF-A0A7S2F8R6-F1
#
_cell.length_a   1.000
_cell.length_b   1.000
_cell.length_c   1.000
_cell.angle_alpha   90.00
_cell.angle_beta   90.00
_cell.angle_gamma   90.00
#
_symmetry.space_group_name_H-M   'P 1'
#
loop_
_entity.id
_entity.type
_entity.pdbx_description
1 polymer ?
#
loop_
_entity_poly.entity_id
_entity_poly.type
_entity_poly.pdbx_seq_one_letter_code
_entity_poly.pdbx_strand_id
1 'polypeptide(L)'
;MDDEVLINTLAESKETSKAVNVRVKEAEEAAVEIDAACKEYTQVATCGSILYFVIADLANINPMYQFSLFYYVRLFNKCIDLAEKNDEIDVRMNNLQVSIMMNIFLNVCRGLFEDDKLTFSFIIATAFQRHGNEITAAEWSLLLRGIGLLDLSKRPDNPDPEFFTEKMWDFVYGIQVYSSDRCAGLCEHISTYMDEWKEWLAS
;
A
#
# COMPACT_ATOMS: atom_id res chain seq x y z
N MET A 1 6.68 -34.76 61.87
CA MET A 1 5.45 -34.46 61.10
C MET A 1 5.62 -33.18 60.28
N ASP A 2 6.07 -32.06 60.86
CA ASP A 2 6.26 -30.80 60.12
C ASP A 2 7.33 -30.88 59.01
N ASP A 3 8.47 -31.53 59.28
CA ASP A 3 9.57 -31.67 58.30
C ASP A 3 9.17 -32.48 57.05
N GLU A 4 8.29 -33.46 57.21
CA GLU A 4 7.86 -34.37 56.13
C GLU A 4 6.90 -33.66 55.16
N VAL A 5 6.02 -32.80 55.69
CA VAL A 5 5.13 -31.94 54.89
C VAL A 5 5.94 -30.90 54.12
N LEU A 6 6.95 -30.30 54.75
CA LEU A 6 7.84 -29.33 54.09
C LEU A 6 8.64 -29.98 52.94
N ILE A 7 9.20 -31.17 53.17
CA ILE A 7 9.95 -31.93 52.15
C ILE A 7 9.06 -32.30 50.96
N ASN A 8 7.83 -32.77 51.22
CA ASN A 8 6.89 -33.12 50.16
C ASN A 8 6.46 -31.88 49.36
N THR A 9 6.16 -30.77 50.04
CA THR A 9 5.80 -29.49 49.39
C THR A 9 6.94 -28.97 48.51
N LEU A 10 8.20 -29.12 48.96
CA LEU A 10 9.37 -28.71 48.19
C LEU A 10 9.59 -29.60 46.95
N ALA A 11 9.35 -30.91 47.07
CA ALA A 11 9.42 -31.86 45.97
C ALA A 11 8.34 -31.56 44.91
N GLU A 12 7.10 -31.31 45.34
CA GLU A 12 5.99 -30.91 44.46
C GLU A 12 6.25 -29.58 43.76
N SER A 13 6.77 -28.58 44.48
CA SER A 13 7.17 -27.29 43.91
C SER A 13 8.28 -27.44 42.87
N LYS A 14 9.26 -28.31 43.12
CA LYS A 14 10.35 -28.61 42.17
C LYS A 14 9.84 -29.29 40.90
N GLU A 15 8.97 -30.28 41.01
CA GLU A 15 8.38 -30.95 39.85
C GLU A 15 7.45 -30.02 39.07
N THR A 16 6.67 -29.19 39.75
CA THR A 16 5.85 -28.15 39.11
C THR A 16 6.72 -27.16 38.35
N SER A 17 7.81 -26.67 38.96
CA SER A 17 8.74 -25.74 38.32
C SER A 17 9.40 -26.33 37.08
N LYS A 18 9.78 -27.62 37.10
CA LYS A 18 10.27 -28.33 35.92
C LYS A 18 9.21 -28.42 34.82
N ALA A 19 7.98 -28.79 35.18
CA ALA A 19 6.87 -28.88 34.23
C ALA A 19 6.55 -27.53 33.58
N VAL A 20 6.58 -26.44 34.35
CA VAL A 20 6.44 -25.08 33.81
C VAL A 20 7.59 -24.75 32.85
N ASN A 21 8.84 -25.02 33.22
CA ASN A 21 9.99 -24.74 32.35
C ASN A 21 9.93 -25.50 31.02
N VAL A 22 9.49 -26.76 31.02
CA VAL A 22 9.28 -27.52 29.77
C VAL A 22 8.20 -26.86 28.91
N ARG A 23 7.05 -26.51 29.48
CA ARG A 23 5.96 -25.86 28.74
C ARG A 23 6.34 -24.49 28.20
N VAL A 24 7.13 -23.72 28.95
CA VAL A 24 7.64 -22.43 28.47
C VAL A 24 8.52 -22.64 27.25
N LYS A 25 9.43 -23.62 27.28
CA LYS A 25 10.29 -23.92 26.15
C LYS A 25 9.50 -24.38 24.92
N GLU A 26 8.52 -25.27 25.09
CA GLU A 26 7.63 -25.70 24.00
C GLU A 26 6.83 -24.52 23.41
N ALA A 27 6.36 -23.60 24.26
CA ALA A 27 5.64 -22.40 23.82
C ALA A 27 6.57 -21.42 23.05
N GLU A 28 7.82 -21.29 23.47
CA GLU A 28 8.83 -20.49 22.76
C GLU A 28 9.11 -21.06 21.36
N GLU A 29 9.30 -22.38 21.25
CA GLU A 29 9.50 -23.06 19.97
C GLU A 29 8.28 -22.88 19.05
N ALA A 30 7.06 -23.10 19.57
CA ALA A 30 5.83 -22.89 18.81
C ALA A 30 5.64 -21.42 18.38
N ALA A 31 6.02 -20.45 19.22
CA ALA A 31 5.92 -19.03 18.88
C ALA A 31 6.82 -18.66 17.70
N VAL A 32 8.02 -19.24 17.63
CA VAL A 32 8.95 -19.04 16.49
C VAL A 32 8.35 -19.61 15.20
N GLU A 33 7.74 -20.80 15.26
CA GLU A 33 7.08 -21.40 14.10
C GLU A 33 5.87 -20.58 13.62
N ILE A 34 5.06 -20.07 14.55
CA ILE A 34 3.93 -19.19 14.24
C ILE A 34 4.41 -17.89 13.60
N ASP A 35 5.46 -17.26 14.13
CA ASP A 35 6.00 -16.01 13.58
C ASP A 35 6.56 -16.22 12.17
N ALA A 36 7.26 -17.34 11.94
CA ALA A 36 7.74 -17.72 10.61
C ALA A 36 6.56 -17.88 9.62
N ALA A 37 5.52 -18.62 10.01
CA ALA A 37 4.32 -18.77 9.19
C ALA A 37 3.61 -17.42 8.95
N CYS A 38 3.46 -16.57 9.96
CA CYS A 38 2.84 -15.25 9.80
C CYS A 38 3.60 -14.36 8.81
N LYS A 39 4.94 -14.42 8.80
CA LYS A 39 5.78 -13.64 7.88
C LYS A 39 5.48 -13.97 6.42
N GLU A 40 5.27 -15.24 6.08
CA GLU A 40 4.94 -15.68 4.71
C GLU A 40 3.68 -14.99 4.17
N TYR A 41 2.69 -14.74 5.03
CA TYR A 41 1.42 -14.10 4.63
C TYR A 41 1.41 -12.57 4.75
N THR A 42 2.53 -11.96 5.15
CA THR A 42 2.62 -10.51 5.35
C THR A 42 2.22 -9.74 4.10
N GLN A 43 2.63 -10.19 2.91
CA GLN A 43 2.29 -9.54 1.64
C GLN A 43 0.78 -9.47 1.40
N VAL A 44 0.05 -10.54 1.74
CA VAL A 44 -1.41 -10.60 1.63
C VAL A 44 -2.08 -9.70 2.67
N ALA A 45 -1.55 -9.68 3.90
CA ALA A 45 -2.03 -8.79 4.96
C ALA A 45 -1.85 -7.32 4.59
N THR A 46 -0.69 -6.95 4.03
CA THR A 46 -0.40 -5.60 3.52
C THR A 46 -1.37 -5.22 2.39
N CYS A 47 -1.57 -6.10 1.40
CA CYS A 47 -2.55 -5.90 0.33
C CYS A 47 -3.96 -5.65 0.89
N GLY A 48 -4.40 -6.47 1.85
CA GLY A 48 -5.68 -6.29 2.54
C GLY A 48 -5.77 -4.99 3.33
N SER A 49 -4.69 -4.54 3.96
CA SER A 49 -4.68 -3.26 4.69
C SER A 49 -4.79 -2.06 3.75
N ILE A 50 -4.01 -2.05 2.66
CA ILE A 50 -4.05 -0.98 1.64
C ILE A 50 -5.47 -0.83 1.09
N LEU A 51 -6.08 -1.94 0.65
CA LEU A 51 -7.42 -1.93 0.08
C LEU A 51 -8.47 -1.43 1.08
N TYR A 52 -8.37 -1.82 2.36
CA TYR A 52 -9.30 -1.35 3.39
C TYR A 52 -9.27 0.17 3.52
N PHE A 53 -8.08 0.77 3.64
CA PHE A 53 -7.96 2.22 3.81
C PHE A 53 -8.46 2.97 2.59
N VAL A 54 -8.17 2.49 1.38
CA VAL A 54 -8.72 3.07 0.15
C VAL A 54 -10.26 3.05 0.17
N ILE A 55 -10.86 1.93 0.58
CA ILE A 55 -12.33 1.80 0.64
C ILE A 55 -12.93 2.68 1.74
N ALA A 56 -12.28 2.78 2.91
CA ALA A 56 -12.71 3.64 3.99
C ALA A 56 -12.71 5.12 3.57
N ASP A 57 -11.73 5.52 2.76
CA ASP A 57 -11.59 6.89 2.27
C ASP A 57 -12.56 7.25 1.14
N LEU A 58 -13.27 6.28 0.54
CA LEU A 58 -14.28 6.56 -0.50
C LEU A 58 -15.42 7.45 0.00
N ALA A 59 -15.71 7.43 1.31
CA ALA A 59 -16.70 8.31 1.91
C ALA A 59 -16.37 9.80 1.76
N ASN A 60 -15.09 10.14 1.55
CA ASN A 60 -14.63 11.50 1.27
C ASN A 60 -14.93 11.94 -0.18
N ILE A 61 -15.09 11.00 -1.10
CA ILE A 61 -15.52 11.28 -2.48
C ILE A 61 -17.03 11.46 -2.51
N ASN A 62 -17.76 10.50 -1.94
CA ASN A 62 -19.20 10.56 -1.83
C ASN A 62 -19.65 9.97 -0.48
N PRO A 63 -20.39 10.72 0.36
CA PRO A 63 -20.86 10.22 1.65
C PRO A 63 -21.70 8.93 1.59
N MET A 64 -22.23 8.55 0.43
CA MET A 64 -22.94 7.28 0.23
C MET A 64 -22.00 6.06 0.20
N TYR A 65 -20.69 6.23 -0.05
CA TYR A 65 -19.71 5.16 -0.16
C TYR A 65 -19.13 4.78 1.19
N GLN A 66 -20.01 4.37 2.10
CA GLN A 66 -19.63 3.93 3.43
C GLN A 66 -19.65 2.41 3.54
N PHE A 67 -18.48 1.84 3.85
CA PHE A 67 -18.31 0.43 4.11
C PHE A 67 -17.75 0.25 5.50
N SER A 68 -18.38 -0.62 6.30
CA SER A 68 -17.87 -0.92 7.64
C SER A 68 -16.68 -1.86 7.57
N LEU A 69 -15.79 -1.78 8.56
CA LEU A 69 -14.70 -2.76 8.74
C LEU A 69 -15.25 -4.19 8.83
N PHE A 70 -16.39 -4.39 9.50
CA PHE A 70 -17.03 -5.70 9.60
C PHE A 70 -17.42 -6.26 8.22
N TYR A 71 -18.03 -5.44 7.36
CA TYR A 71 -18.33 -5.83 5.99
C TYR A 71 -17.05 -6.18 5.21
N TYR A 72 -16.03 -5.34 5.32
CA TYR A 72 -14.76 -5.54 4.64
C TYR A 72 -14.07 -6.85 5.06
N VAL A 73 -13.93 -7.11 6.36
CA VAL A 73 -13.31 -8.34 6.88
C VAL A 73 -14.06 -9.58 6.41
N ARG A 74 -15.40 -9.54 6.40
CA ARG A 74 -16.20 -10.65 5.87
C ARG A 74 -15.96 -10.88 4.38
N LEU A 75 -15.86 -9.82 3.59
CA LEU A 75 -15.56 -9.90 2.16
C LEU A 75 -14.13 -10.43 1.93
N PHE A 76 -13.16 -9.93 2.68
CA PHE A 76 -11.76 -10.35 2.63
C PHE A 76 -11.61 -11.86 2.92
N ASN A 77 -12.23 -12.35 4.00
CA ASN A 77 -12.24 -13.78 4.32
C ASN A 77 -12.87 -14.62 3.20
N LYS A 78 -13.97 -14.15 2.61
CA LYS A 78 -14.57 -14.81 1.44
C LYS A 78 -13.61 -14.87 0.25
N CYS A 79 -12.78 -13.85 0.02
CA CYS A 79 -11.78 -13.86 -1.04
C CYS A 79 -10.66 -14.88 -0.77
N ILE A 80 -10.27 -15.06 0.50
CA ILE A 80 -9.31 -16.10 0.92
C ILE A 80 -9.86 -17.50 0.62
N ASP A 81 -11.13 -17.74 0.93
CA ASP A 81 -11.81 -19.02 0.70
C ASP A 81 -11.96 -19.34 -0.79
N LEU A 82 -12.22 -18.32 -1.62
CA LEU A 82 -12.36 -18.46 -3.07
C LEU A 82 -11.03 -18.60 -3.81
N ALA A 83 -9.94 -18.09 -3.24
CA ALA A 83 -8.64 -18.13 -3.87
C ALA A 83 -8.14 -19.57 -4.01
N GLU A 84 -7.66 -19.94 -5.19
CA GLU A 84 -7.13 -21.28 -5.46
C GLU A 84 -6.00 -21.66 -4.49
N LYS A 85 -6.11 -22.86 -3.92
CA LYS A 85 -5.13 -23.41 -3.00
C LYS A 85 -3.97 -24.00 -3.79
N ASN A 86 -2.76 -23.82 -3.28
CA ASN A 86 -1.56 -24.39 -3.84
C ASN A 86 -0.59 -24.73 -2.70
N ASP A 87 0.18 -25.80 -2.86
CA ASP A 87 1.17 -26.24 -1.87
C ASP A 87 2.44 -25.37 -1.92
N GLU A 88 2.73 -24.74 -3.06
CA GLU A 88 3.80 -23.77 -3.21
C GLU A 88 3.35 -22.40 -2.68
N ILE A 89 4.04 -21.92 -1.64
CA ILE A 89 3.66 -20.72 -0.90
C ILE A 89 3.60 -19.47 -1.79
N ASP A 90 4.58 -19.29 -2.69
CA ASP A 90 4.64 -18.14 -3.58
C ASP A 90 3.47 -18.11 -4.57
N VAL A 91 3.12 -19.28 -5.13
CA VAL A 91 1.94 -19.43 -6.00
C VAL A 91 0.66 -19.15 -5.21
N ARG A 92 0.57 -19.67 -3.98
CA ARG A 92 -0.57 -19.39 -3.10
C ARG A 92 -0.70 -17.91 -2.76
N MET A 93 0.41 -17.20 -2.50
CA MET A 93 0.42 -15.77 -2.21
C MET A 93 -0.07 -14.95 -3.40
N ASN A 94 0.34 -15.31 -4.61
CA ASN A 94 -0.13 -14.66 -5.83
C ASN A 94 -1.64 -14.91 -6.05
N ASN A 95 -2.09 -16.16 -5.92
CA ASN A 95 -3.50 -16.51 -6.04
C ASN A 95 -4.39 -15.74 -5.04
N LEU A 96 -3.92 -15.61 -3.80
CA LEU A 96 -4.58 -14.81 -2.77
C LEU A 96 -4.68 -13.35 -3.18
N GLN A 97 -3.56 -12.73 -3.58
CA GLN A 97 -3.53 -11.33 -3.99
C GLN A 97 -4.46 -11.03 -5.15
N VAL A 98 -4.41 -11.84 -6.22
CA VAL A 98 -5.27 -11.67 -7.40
C VAL A 98 -6.75 -11.82 -7.01
N SER A 99 -7.07 -12.87 -6.22
CA SER A 99 -8.44 -13.09 -5.74
C SER A 99 -8.95 -11.90 -4.92
N ILE A 100 -8.16 -11.43 -3.95
CA ILE A 100 -8.50 -10.32 -3.06
C ILE A 100 -8.69 -9.04 -3.86
N MET A 101 -7.73 -8.64 -4.70
CA MET A 101 -7.82 -7.41 -5.49
C MET A 101 -9.06 -7.41 -6.39
N MET A 102 -9.24 -8.48 -7.17
CA MET A 102 -10.33 -8.55 -8.15
C MET A 102 -11.70 -8.63 -7.48
N ASN A 103 -11.87 -9.51 -6.48
CA ASN A 103 -13.16 -9.67 -5.83
C ASN A 103 -13.53 -8.43 -5.01
N ILE A 104 -12.59 -7.82 -4.30
CA ILE A 104 -12.88 -6.60 -3.53
C ILE A 104 -13.23 -5.45 -4.48
N PHE A 105 -12.43 -5.22 -5.53
CA PHE A 105 -12.73 -4.20 -6.53
C PHE A 105 -14.13 -4.37 -7.12
N LEU A 106 -14.46 -5.57 -7.60
CA LEU A 106 -15.76 -5.84 -8.21
C LEU A 106 -16.93 -5.70 -7.22
N ASN A 107 -16.75 -6.10 -5.95
CA ASN A 107 -17.81 -5.97 -4.95
C ASN A 107 -18.06 -4.52 -4.55
N VAL A 108 -17.00 -3.71 -4.41
CA VAL A 108 -17.12 -2.30 -4.09
C VAL A 108 -17.70 -1.53 -5.28
N CYS A 109 -17.22 -1.79 -6.52
CA CYS A 109 -17.72 -1.16 -7.74
C CYS A 109 -19.22 -1.37 -8.00
N ARG A 110 -19.84 -2.42 -7.47
CA ARG A 110 -21.30 -2.61 -7.55
C ARG A 110 -22.09 -1.57 -6.74
N GLY A 111 -21.47 -0.97 -5.73
CA GLY A 111 -22.05 0.10 -4.92
C GLY A 111 -21.63 1.50 -5.35
N LEU A 112 -20.78 1.64 -6.37
CA LEU A 112 -20.32 2.94 -6.88
C LEU A 112 -21.12 3.38 -8.11
N PHE A 113 -21.22 4.70 -8.31
CA PHE A 113 -21.67 5.26 -9.59
C PHE A 113 -20.60 5.01 -10.65
N GLU A 114 -21.01 4.96 -11.93
CA GLU A 114 -20.09 4.67 -13.04
C GLU A 114 -18.93 5.68 -13.08
N ASP A 115 -19.25 6.96 -12.87
CA ASP A 115 -18.29 8.08 -12.90
C ASP A 115 -17.17 7.93 -11.85
N ASP A 116 -17.44 7.26 -10.73
CA ASP A 116 -16.49 7.11 -9.62
C ASP A 116 -15.62 5.84 -9.73
N LYS A 117 -15.94 4.90 -10.62
CA LYS A 117 -15.20 3.64 -10.75
C LYS A 117 -13.78 3.83 -11.26
N LEU A 118 -13.58 4.76 -12.20
CA LEU A 118 -12.24 5.07 -12.71
C LEU A 118 -11.37 5.68 -11.62
N THR A 119 -11.93 6.63 -10.86
CA THR A 119 -11.26 7.26 -9.72
C THR A 119 -10.89 6.22 -8.66
N PHE A 120 -11.80 5.30 -8.34
CA PHE A 120 -11.50 4.21 -7.40
C PHE A 120 -10.37 3.30 -7.90
N SER A 121 -10.38 2.90 -9.17
CA SER A 121 -9.30 2.11 -9.78
C SER A 121 -7.95 2.84 -9.72
N PHE A 122 -7.96 4.15 -10.01
CA PHE A 122 -6.76 4.99 -9.95
C PHE A 122 -6.21 5.09 -8.52
N ILE A 123 -7.08 5.29 -7.52
CA ILE A 123 -6.67 5.38 -6.12
C ILE A 123 -6.10 4.04 -5.63
N ILE A 124 -6.68 2.89 -6.01
CA ILE A 124 -6.12 1.58 -5.70
C ILE A 124 -4.71 1.44 -6.28
N ALA A 125 -4.55 1.66 -7.59
CA ALA A 125 -3.26 1.48 -8.26
C ALA A 125 -2.17 2.38 -7.66
N THR A 126 -2.50 3.65 -7.43
CA THR A 126 -1.56 4.61 -6.84
C THR A 126 -1.30 4.33 -5.36
N ALA A 127 -2.26 3.77 -4.60
CA ALA A 127 -2.02 3.37 -3.21
C ALA A 127 -0.98 2.24 -3.11
N PHE A 128 -1.03 1.26 -4.02
CA PHE A 128 0.00 0.21 -4.09
C PHE A 128 1.37 0.77 -4.49
N GLN A 129 1.44 1.62 -5.53
CA GLN A 129 2.69 2.24 -5.96
C GLN A 129 3.30 3.15 -4.88
N ARG A 130 2.46 3.89 -4.14
CA ARG A 130 2.90 4.71 -3.00
C ARG A 130 3.39 3.87 -1.84
N HIS A 131 2.74 2.74 -1.54
CA HIS A 131 3.22 1.80 -0.53
C HIS A 131 4.57 1.17 -0.93
N GLY A 132 4.77 0.91 -2.23
CA GLY A 132 6.03 0.43 -2.80
C GLY A 132 7.12 1.49 -2.96
N ASN A 133 6.85 2.75 -2.61
CA ASN A 133 7.72 3.91 -2.87
C ASN A 133 8.06 4.16 -4.35
N GLU A 134 7.25 3.66 -5.30
CA GLU A 134 7.36 3.94 -6.73
C GLU A 134 6.82 5.33 -7.09
N ILE A 135 5.85 5.81 -6.30
CA ILE A 135 5.38 7.20 -6.29
C ILE A 135 5.76 7.81 -4.96
N THR A 136 6.61 8.84 -5.00
CA THR A 136 7.00 9.58 -3.81
C THR A 136 5.88 10.50 -3.32
N ALA A 137 5.95 10.90 -2.04
CA ALA A 137 4.99 11.87 -1.49
C ALA A 137 5.03 13.23 -2.22
N ALA A 138 6.19 13.61 -2.76
CA ALA A 138 6.36 14.85 -3.51
C ALA A 138 5.66 14.77 -4.87
N GLU A 139 5.85 13.67 -5.61
CA GLU A 139 5.18 13.42 -6.89
C GLU A 139 3.66 13.34 -6.73
N TRP A 140 3.21 12.64 -5.68
CA TRP A 140 1.79 12.58 -5.36
C TRP A 140 1.22 13.97 -5.03
N SER A 141 1.98 14.79 -4.29
CA SER A 141 1.59 16.17 -4.00
C SER A 141 1.54 17.02 -5.26
N LEU A 142 2.50 16.86 -6.17
CA LEU A 142 2.54 17.60 -7.44
C LEU A 142 1.29 17.30 -8.26
N LEU A 143 0.92 16.03 -8.40
CA LEU A 143 -0.28 15.62 -9.12
C LEU A 143 -1.56 16.24 -8.53
N LEU A 144 -1.72 16.18 -7.20
CA LEU A 144 -2.97 16.59 -6.55
C LEU A 144 -3.08 18.10 -6.29
N ARG A 145 -1.97 18.77 -6.00
CA ARG A 145 -1.95 20.16 -5.51
C ARG A 145 -1.09 21.10 -6.36
N GLY A 146 -0.39 20.58 -7.37
CA GLY A 146 0.56 21.34 -8.16
C GLY A 146 1.89 21.57 -7.45
N ILE A 147 2.65 22.55 -7.96
CA ILE A 147 4.06 22.78 -7.62
C ILE A 147 4.34 23.18 -6.16
N GLY A 148 3.31 23.52 -5.38
CA GLY A 148 3.45 23.83 -3.96
C GLY A 148 4.39 25.01 -3.68
N LEU A 149 5.33 24.82 -2.75
CA LEU A 149 6.33 25.83 -2.33
C LEU A 149 7.70 25.59 -2.98
N LEU A 150 7.73 25.02 -4.19
CA LEU A 150 8.96 24.78 -4.91
C LEU A 150 9.74 26.09 -5.16
N ASP A 151 11.05 26.05 -4.94
CA ASP A 151 11.93 27.17 -5.23
C ASP A 151 12.12 27.33 -6.74
N LEU A 152 11.48 28.37 -7.28
CA LEU A 152 11.52 28.71 -8.70
C LEU A 152 12.75 29.54 -9.09
N SER A 153 13.62 29.92 -8.15
CA SER A 153 14.82 30.73 -8.45
C SER A 153 15.80 30.04 -9.39
N LYS A 154 15.75 28.70 -9.46
CA LYS A 154 16.57 27.86 -10.34
C LYS A 154 15.80 27.35 -11.56
N ARG A 155 14.53 27.76 -11.73
CA ARG A 155 13.72 27.38 -12.90
C ARG A 155 14.32 28.03 -14.15
N PRO A 156 14.62 27.25 -15.22
CA PRO A 156 15.04 27.82 -16.50
C PRO A 156 13.98 28.76 -17.09
N ASP A 157 14.42 29.70 -17.94
CA ASP A 157 13.49 30.56 -18.67
C ASP A 157 12.58 29.74 -19.59
N ASN A 158 11.33 30.19 -19.72
CA ASN A 158 10.37 29.57 -20.62
C ASN A 158 10.83 29.75 -22.07
N PRO A 159 11.08 28.67 -22.83
CA PRO A 159 11.58 28.76 -24.20
C PRO A 159 10.57 29.35 -25.18
N ASP A 160 9.27 29.25 -24.90
CA ASP A 160 8.22 29.81 -25.74
C ASP A 160 7.00 30.22 -24.89
N PRO A 161 6.94 31.49 -24.44
CA PRO A 161 5.83 32.01 -23.66
C PRO A 161 4.48 32.09 -24.40
N GLU A 162 4.48 32.03 -25.74
CA GLU A 162 3.22 32.00 -26.51
C GLU A 162 2.59 30.60 -26.47
N PHE A 163 3.43 29.56 -26.43
CA PHE A 163 3.00 28.17 -26.41
C PHE A 163 2.83 27.60 -24.98
N PHE A 164 3.80 27.84 -24.09
CA PHE A 164 3.73 27.42 -22.69
C PHE A 164 3.33 28.59 -21.80
N THR A 165 2.22 28.45 -21.07
CA THR A 165 1.91 29.40 -20.00
C THR A 165 2.90 29.26 -18.84
N GLU A 166 3.12 30.32 -18.06
CA GLU A 166 3.98 30.28 -16.87
C GLU A 166 3.62 29.13 -15.91
N LYS A 167 2.33 28.85 -15.73
CA LYS A 167 1.87 27.74 -14.89
C LYS A 167 2.24 26.36 -15.43
N MET A 168 2.20 26.19 -16.76
CA MET A 168 2.63 24.94 -17.39
C MET A 168 4.14 24.77 -17.22
N TRP A 169 4.90 25.83 -17.43
CA TRP A 169 6.35 25.79 -17.29
C TRP A 169 6.80 25.54 -15.85
N ASP A 170 6.12 26.16 -14.88
CA ASP A 170 6.26 25.84 -13.46
C ASP A 170 6.02 24.36 -13.18
N PHE A 171 4.99 23.78 -13.78
CA PHE A 171 4.65 22.36 -13.59
C PHE A 171 5.72 21.43 -14.20
N VAL A 172 6.21 21.74 -15.40
CA VAL A 172 7.32 21.02 -16.05
C VAL A 172 8.55 21.02 -15.15
N TYR A 173 8.92 22.18 -14.60
CA TYR A 173 10.01 22.28 -13.65
C TYR A 173 9.75 21.52 -12.36
N GLY A 174 8.50 21.52 -11.87
CA GLY A 174 8.06 20.70 -10.75
C GLY A 174 8.27 19.21 -10.99
N ILE A 175 7.93 18.71 -12.19
CA ILE A 175 8.18 17.31 -12.59
C ILE A 175 9.68 17.03 -12.55
N GLN A 176 10.52 17.88 -13.14
CA GLN A 176 11.97 17.70 -13.15
C GLN A 176 12.57 17.62 -11.74
N VAL A 177 12.11 18.46 -10.81
CA VAL A 177 12.65 18.48 -9.45
C VAL A 177 12.14 17.32 -8.61
N TYR A 178 10.83 17.03 -8.65
CA TYR A 178 10.23 16.00 -7.79
C TYR A 178 10.42 14.58 -8.34
N SER A 179 10.61 14.42 -9.65
CA SER A 179 10.88 13.14 -10.32
C SER A 179 12.28 13.10 -10.95
N SER A 180 13.29 13.63 -10.26
CA SER A 180 14.64 13.79 -10.81
C SER A 180 15.31 12.49 -11.25
N ASP A 181 14.90 11.35 -10.69
CA ASP A 181 15.37 10.02 -11.06
C ASP A 181 14.95 9.61 -12.50
N ARG A 182 13.79 10.09 -12.95
CA ARG A 182 13.18 9.75 -14.24
C ARG A 182 13.16 10.90 -15.24
N CYS A 183 13.09 12.14 -14.74
CA CYS A 183 12.82 13.35 -15.51
C CYS A 183 13.88 14.44 -15.30
N ALA A 184 15.10 14.09 -14.89
CA ALA A 184 16.20 15.04 -14.87
C ALA A 184 16.43 15.64 -16.27
N GLY A 185 16.59 16.96 -16.33
CA GLY A 185 16.86 17.67 -17.58
C GLY A 185 15.64 17.87 -18.50
N LEU A 186 14.41 17.65 -18.00
CA LEU A 186 13.18 17.78 -18.78
C LEU A 186 13.00 19.20 -19.37
N CYS A 187 13.26 20.25 -18.59
CA CYS A 187 13.18 21.64 -19.06
C CYS A 187 14.14 21.86 -20.23
N GLU A 188 15.40 21.44 -20.10
CA GLU A 188 16.42 21.57 -21.13
C GLU A 188 16.07 20.75 -22.38
N HIS A 189 15.52 19.55 -22.20
CA HIS A 189 15.08 18.68 -23.28
C HIS A 189 13.93 19.32 -24.07
N ILE A 190 12.92 19.86 -23.39
CA ILE A 190 11.80 20.55 -24.05
C ILE A 190 12.30 21.77 -24.83
N SER A 191 13.18 22.58 -24.23
CA SER A 191 13.79 23.74 -24.90
C SER A 191 14.60 23.36 -26.15
N THR A 192 15.23 22.18 -26.15
CA THR A 192 16.05 21.71 -27.28
C THR A 192 15.19 21.14 -28.41
N TYR A 193 14.15 20.37 -28.07
CA TYR A 193 13.31 19.64 -29.04
C TYR A 193 11.90 20.24 -29.14
N MET A 194 11.80 21.57 -29.12
CA MET A 194 10.52 22.30 -29.01
C MET A 194 9.49 21.87 -30.06
N ASP A 195 9.92 21.70 -31.31
CA ASP A 195 9.01 21.36 -32.42
C ASP A 195 8.37 19.97 -32.22
N GLU A 196 9.14 18.98 -31.73
CA GLU A 196 8.65 17.63 -31.44
C GLU A 196 7.62 17.63 -30.29
N TRP A 197 7.88 18.41 -29.24
CA TRP A 197 6.95 18.55 -28.12
C TRP A 197 5.66 19.27 -28.52
N LYS A 198 5.75 20.26 -29.41
CA LYS A 198 4.58 20.95 -29.96
C LYS A 198 3.74 20.01 -30.83
N GLU A 199 4.38 19.19 -31.65
CA GLU A 199 3.70 18.19 -32.47
C GLU A 199 2.99 17.14 -31.59
N TRP A 200 3.67 16.63 -30.57
CA TRP A 200 3.08 15.68 -29.61
C TRP A 200 1.90 16.27 -28.83
N LEU A 201 1.96 17.55 -28.45
CA LEU A 201 0.84 18.21 -27.76
C LEU A 201 -0.35 18.51 -28.68
N ALA A 202 -0.15 18.52 -30.00
CA ALA A 202 -1.19 18.76 -30.99
C ALA A 202 -1.90 17.48 -31.46
N SER A 203 -1.35 16.29 -31.15
CA SER A 203 -1.94 14.97 -31.46
C SER A 203 -2.96 14.52 -30.42
#